data_AF-A0A7Y8Y4J8-F1
#
_entry.id   AF-A0A7Y8Y4J8-F1
#
_cell.length_a   1.000
_cell.length_b   1.000
_cell.length_c   1.000
_cell.angle_alpha   90.00
_cell.angle_beta   90.00
_cell.angle_gamma   90.00
#
_symmetry.space_group_name_H-M   'P 1'
#
loop_
_entity.id
_entity.type
_entity.pdbx_description
1 polymer ?
#
loop_
_entity_poly.entity_id
_entity_poly.type
_entity_poly.pdbx_seq_one_letter_code
_entity_poly.pdbx_strand_id
1 'polypeptide(L)'
;MKIQTPVSKEFLIKSIEDTSTKINAAPDNGELYRTRGMLYLALEDLPKALSDINTAIVLKCPDLAAAYFYRGVIHLHMKQLDCEDFVKAKMLGYKTDWQGVKNFCTEL
;
A
#
# COMPACT_ATOMS: atom_id res chain seq x y z
N MET A 1 -6.80 -9.63 -25.71
CA MET A 1 -5.55 -8.85 -25.50
C MET A 1 -5.47 -8.44 -24.04
N LYS A 2 -4.83 -9.28 -23.20
CA LYS A 2 -4.48 -8.96 -21.81
C LYS A 2 -3.09 -9.51 -21.58
N ILE A 3 -2.06 -8.72 -21.88
CA ILE A 3 -0.71 -9.01 -21.43
C ILE A 3 -0.51 -8.17 -20.18
N GLN A 4 -1.02 -8.66 -19.06
CA GLN A 4 -0.50 -8.25 -17.76
C GLN A 4 0.57 -9.28 -17.47
N THR A 5 1.80 -9.02 -17.92
CA THR A 5 2.95 -9.83 -17.53
C THR A 5 2.97 -9.88 -16.00
N PRO A 6 3.09 -11.06 -15.36
CA PRO A 6 3.36 -11.09 -13.93
C PRO A 6 4.65 -10.30 -13.71
N VAL A 7 4.55 -9.24 -12.91
CA VAL A 7 5.74 -8.52 -12.45
C VAL A 7 6.60 -9.56 -11.76
N SER A 8 7.79 -9.85 -12.31
CA SER A 8 8.61 -10.93 -11.78
C SER A 8 9.11 -10.58 -10.39
N LYS A 9 9.35 -11.60 -9.55
CA LYS A 9 9.86 -11.41 -8.19
C LYS A 9 11.19 -10.63 -8.22
N GLU A 10 12.02 -10.89 -9.21
CA GLU A 10 13.31 -10.20 -9.43
C GLU A 10 13.08 -8.71 -9.69
N PHE A 11 12.09 -8.35 -10.50
CA PHE A 11 11.75 -6.95 -10.74
C PHE A 11 11.27 -6.25 -9.45
N LEU A 12 10.46 -6.92 -8.63
CA LEU A 12 9.98 -6.37 -7.36
C LEU A 12 11.16 -6.11 -6.40
N ILE A 13 12.08 -7.08 -6.28
CA ILE A 13 13.28 -6.94 -5.44
C ILE A 13 14.13 -5.77 -5.91
N LYS A 14 14.42 -5.68 -7.22
CA LYS A 14 15.18 -4.56 -7.78
C LYS A 14 14.49 -3.22 -7.53
N SER A 15 13.16 -3.16 -7.67
CA SER A 15 12.40 -1.94 -7.42
C SER A 15 12.44 -1.52 -5.95
N ILE A 16 12.50 -2.48 -5.02
CA ILE A 16 12.67 -2.22 -3.58
C ILE A 16 14.05 -1.65 -3.30
N GLU A 17 15.11 -2.18 -3.92
CA GLU A 17 16.49 -1.69 -3.78
C GLU A 17 16.62 -0.25 -4.31
N ASP A 18 16.09 -0.01 -5.52
CA ASP A 18 16.07 1.32 -6.14
C ASP A 18 15.30 2.32 -5.26
N THR A 19 14.14 1.92 -4.74
CA THR A 19 13.33 2.79 -3.86
C THR A 19 14.03 3.02 -2.51
N SER A 20 14.73 2.03 -1.97
CA SER A 20 15.50 2.17 -0.73
C SER A 20 16.66 3.16 -0.90
N THR A 21 17.33 3.15 -2.05
CA THR A 21 18.36 4.14 -2.38
C THR A 21 17.79 5.55 -2.43
N LYS A 22 16.59 5.73 -2.99
CA LYS A 22 15.88 7.03 -3.00
C LYS A 22 15.47 7.47 -1.60
N ILE A 23 15.02 6.54 -0.74
CA ILE A 23 14.68 6.83 0.66
C ILE A 23 15.92 7.31 1.42
N ASN A 24 17.08 6.71 1.20
CA ASN A 24 18.33 7.17 1.81
C ASN A 24 18.67 8.62 1.41
N ALA A 25 18.32 9.03 0.19
CA ALA A 25 18.54 10.40 -0.29
C ALA A 25 17.46 11.40 0.16
N ALA A 26 16.23 10.94 0.38
CA ALA A 26 15.07 11.75 0.75
C ALA A 26 14.20 11.02 1.80
N PRO A 27 14.67 10.94 3.06
CA PRO A 27 14.05 10.09 4.09
C PRO A 27 12.71 10.61 4.62
N ASP A 28 12.36 11.86 4.31
CA ASP A 28 11.09 12.51 4.64
C ASP A 28 10.05 12.42 3.50
N ASN A 29 10.41 11.82 2.36
CA ASN A 29 9.50 11.67 1.24
C ASN A 29 8.57 10.46 1.44
N GLY A 30 7.39 10.72 2.02
CA GLY A 30 6.37 9.71 2.28
C GLY A 30 5.92 8.91 1.06
N GLU A 31 6.02 9.46 -0.16
CA GLU A 31 5.65 8.75 -1.39
C GLU A 31 6.57 7.56 -1.68
N LEU A 32 7.86 7.66 -1.31
CA LEU A 32 8.81 6.57 -1.49
C LEU A 32 8.49 5.40 -0.57
N TYR A 33 8.10 5.68 0.69
CA TYR A 33 7.65 4.63 1.61
C TYR A 33 6.33 4.03 1.14
N ARG A 34 5.38 4.83 0.64
CA ARG A 34 4.13 4.31 0.06
C ARG A 34 4.42 3.33 -1.07
N THR A 35 5.34 3.71 -1.96
CA THR A 35 5.78 2.90 -3.10
C THR A 35 6.45 1.61 -2.64
N ARG A 36 7.42 1.68 -1.71
CA ARG A 36 8.13 0.50 -1.22
C ARG A 36 7.22 -0.44 -0.42
N GLY A 37 6.28 0.10 0.34
CA GLY A 37 5.26 -0.66 1.05
C GLY A 37 4.37 -1.46 0.10
N MET A 38 3.95 -0.88 -1.03
CA MET A 38 3.22 -1.62 -2.07
C MET A 38 4.05 -2.75 -2.70
N LEU A 39 5.34 -2.54 -2.91
CA LEU A 39 6.23 -3.57 -3.46
C LEU A 39 6.41 -4.72 -2.46
N TYR A 40 6.56 -4.43 -1.17
CA TYR A 40 6.58 -5.45 -0.13
C TYR A 40 5.26 -6.21 -0.03
N LEU A 41 4.11 -5.53 -0.17
CA LEU A 41 2.80 -6.18 -0.22
C LEU A 41 2.71 -7.14 -1.42
N ALA A 42 3.19 -6.74 -2.60
CA ALA A 42 3.23 -7.60 -3.78
C ALA A 42 4.15 -8.83 -3.61
N LEU A 43 5.14 -8.75 -2.71
CA LEU A 43 5.99 -9.88 -2.30
C LEU A 43 5.43 -10.67 -1.10
N GLU A 44 4.27 -10.29 -0.59
CA GLU A 44 3.67 -10.83 0.64
C GLU A 44 4.54 -10.66 1.90
N ASP A 45 5.51 -9.74 1.88
CA ASP A 45 6.26 -9.33 3.08
C ASP A 45 5.43 -8.30 3.87
N LEU A 46 4.33 -8.79 4.43
CA LEU A 46 3.31 -7.97 5.11
C LEU A 46 3.88 -7.10 6.24
N PRO A 47 4.82 -7.58 7.10
CA PRO A 47 5.40 -6.75 8.15
C PRO A 47 6.15 -5.53 7.61
N LYS A 48 6.96 -5.70 6.56
CA LYS A 48 7.67 -4.58 5.95
C LYS A 48 6.72 -3.65 5.20
N ALA A 49 5.73 -4.22 4.50
CA ALA A 49 4.68 -3.45 3.84
C ALA A 49 3.97 -2.53 4.84
N LEU A 50 3.55 -3.07 5.99
CA LEU A 50 2.86 -2.31 7.03
C LEU A 50 3.72 -1.19 7.60
N SER A 51 4.99 -1.48 7.89
CA SER A 51 5.95 -0.49 8.41
C SER A 51 6.12 0.70 7.46
N ASP A 52 6.32 0.43 6.17
CA ASP A 52 6.49 1.46 5.14
C ASP A 52 5.20 2.25 4.91
N ILE A 53 4.04 1.59 4.83
CA ILE A 53 2.76 2.29 4.67
C ILE A 53 2.45 3.18 5.89
N ASN A 54 2.73 2.71 7.11
CA ASN A 54 2.58 3.54 8.31
C ASN A 54 3.49 4.78 8.26
N THR A 55 4.74 4.60 7.83
CA THR A 55 5.68 5.71 7.65
C THR A 55 5.17 6.72 6.62
N ALA A 56 4.63 6.24 5.49
CA ALA A 56 4.02 7.10 4.46
C ALA A 56 2.86 7.96 5.01
N ILE A 57 2.02 7.37 5.87
CA ILE A 57 0.90 8.08 6.52
C ILE A 57 1.41 9.13 7.51
N VAL A 58 2.43 8.80 8.31
CA VAL A 58 3.07 9.72 9.26
C VAL A 58 3.68 10.91 8.53
N LEU A 59 4.39 10.64 7.42
CA LEU A 59 5.03 11.64 6.57
C LEU A 59 4.06 12.39 5.64
N LYS A 60 2.75 12.13 5.71
CA LYS A 60 1.73 12.77 4.90
C LYS A 60 2.04 12.68 3.40
N CYS A 61 2.30 11.46 2.90
CA CYS A 61 2.51 11.24 1.48
C CYS A 61 1.42 11.92 0.62
N PRO A 62 1.73 12.44 -0.57
CA PRO A 62 0.75 13.18 -1.38
C PRO A 62 -0.53 12.40 -1.66
N ASP A 63 -0.44 11.08 -1.80
CA ASP A 63 -1.58 10.18 -1.97
C ASP A 63 -1.92 9.42 -0.68
N LEU A 64 -2.37 10.17 0.35
CA LEU A 64 -2.84 9.61 1.61
C LEU A 64 -4.01 8.62 1.41
N ALA A 65 -4.88 8.87 0.43
CA ALA A 65 -6.03 8.02 0.14
C ALA A 65 -5.57 6.60 -0.23
N ALA A 66 -4.57 6.49 -1.12
CA ALA A 66 -3.96 5.21 -1.45
C ALA A 66 -3.22 4.58 -0.26
N ALA A 67 -2.51 5.36 0.55
CA ALA A 67 -1.80 4.82 1.71
C ALA A 67 -2.75 4.13 2.72
N TYR A 68 -3.90 4.75 3.04
CA TYR A 68 -4.92 4.12 3.87
C TYR A 68 -5.52 2.88 3.21
N PHE A 69 -5.79 2.91 1.91
CA PHE A 69 -6.29 1.73 1.19
C PHE A 69 -5.31 0.55 1.30
N TYR A 70 -4.03 0.77 1.02
CA TYR A 70 -3.02 -0.29 1.11
C TYR A 70 -2.83 -0.81 2.53
N ARG A 71 -2.94 0.04 3.55
CA ARG A 71 -2.90 -0.42 4.95
C ARG A 71 -4.07 -1.34 5.28
N GLY A 72 -5.28 -0.98 4.84
CA GLY A 72 -6.46 -1.85 4.96
C GLY A 72 -6.27 -3.19 4.25
N VAL A 73 -5.70 -3.21 3.04
CA VAL A 73 -5.37 -4.45 2.32
C VAL A 73 -4.33 -5.28 3.09
N ILE A 74 -3.29 -4.66 3.64
CA ILE A 74 -2.29 -5.37 4.45
C ILE A 74 -2.93 -6.01 5.68
N HIS A 75 -3.79 -5.27 6.40
CA HIS A 75 -4.52 -5.81 7.55
C HIS A 75 -5.47 -6.95 7.16
N LEU A 76 -6.13 -6.87 6.01
CA LEU A 76 -6.93 -7.96 5.46
C LEU A 76 -6.08 -9.23 5.23
N HIS A 77 -4.91 -9.10 4.60
CA HIS A 77 -3.98 -10.22 4.38
C HIS A 77 -3.44 -10.80 5.70
N MET A 78 -3.22 -9.96 6.70
CA MET A 78 -2.82 -10.37 8.05
C MET A 78 -3.97 -10.99 8.87
N LYS A 79 -5.21 -11.02 8.35
CA LYS A 79 -6.43 -11.42 9.08
C LYS A 79 -6.69 -10.57 10.33
N GLN A 80 -6.27 -9.31 10.29
CA GLN A 80 -6.45 -8.30 11.33
C GLN A 80 -7.29 -7.13 10.80
N LEU A 81 -8.28 -7.43 9.96
CA LEU A 81 -9.06 -6.43 9.26
C LEU A 81 -9.82 -5.52 10.24
N ASP A 82 -9.62 -4.22 10.07
CA ASP A 82 -10.50 -3.15 10.52
C ASP A 82 -10.90 -2.32 9.29
N CYS A 83 -12.17 -1.93 9.21
CA CYS A 83 -12.75 -1.19 8.11
C CYS A 83 -12.40 0.30 8.12
N GLU A 84 -11.87 0.83 9.24
CA GLU A 84 -11.49 2.24 9.40
C GLU A 84 -10.63 2.77 8.24
N ASP A 85 -9.62 2.00 7.83
CA ASP A 85 -8.69 2.38 6.78
C ASP A 85 -9.37 2.50 5.41
N PHE A 86 -10.29 1.59 5.10
CA PHE A 86 -11.03 1.64 3.84
C PHE A 86 -12.05 2.78 3.82
N VAL A 87 -12.76 3.02 4.93
CA VAL A 87 -13.66 4.16 5.07
C VAL A 87 -12.88 5.47 4.87
N LYS A 88 -11.71 5.59 5.51
CA LYS A 88 -10.86 6.77 5.39
C LYS A 88 -10.30 6.97 3.99
N ALA A 89 -9.85 5.90 3.33
CA ALA A 89 -9.42 5.94 1.94
C ALA A 89 -10.54 6.45 1.02
N LYS A 90 -11.77 5.95 1.19
CA LYS A 90 -12.95 6.40 0.44
C LYS A 90 -13.26 7.87 0.70
N MET A 91 -13.26 8.32 1.96
CA MET A 91 -13.48 9.72 2.33
C MET A 91 -12.44 10.67 1.73
N LEU A 92 -11.19 10.23 1.61
CA LEU A 92 -10.10 10.98 0.97
C LEU A 92 -10.14 10.91 -0.57
N GLY A 93 -11.12 10.21 -1.14
CA GLY A 93 -11.35 10.15 -2.59
C GLY A 93 -10.61 9.03 -3.31
N TYR A 94 -10.16 7.98 -2.62
CA TYR A 94 -9.58 6.81 -3.29
C TYR A 94 -10.62 6.16 -4.22
N LYS A 95 -10.26 6.00 -5.50
CA LYS A 95 -11.14 5.46 -6.53
C LYS A 95 -10.79 4.00 -6.82
N THR A 96 -11.64 3.10 -6.39
CA THR A 96 -11.57 1.66 -6.70
C THR A 96 -12.96 1.05 -6.70
N ASP A 97 -13.08 -0.19 -7.16
CA ASP A 97 -14.29 -0.98 -6.96
C ASP A 97 -14.32 -1.51 -5.52
N TRP A 98 -15.18 -0.92 -4.70
CA TRP A 98 -15.34 -1.30 -3.30
C TRP A 98 -16.10 -2.62 -3.11
N GLN A 99 -16.65 -3.23 -4.17
CA GLN A 99 -17.48 -4.44 -4.04
C GLN A 99 -16.74 -5.58 -3.33
N GLY A 100 -15.44 -5.75 -3.60
CA GLY A 100 -14.62 -6.76 -2.92
C GLY A 100 -14.45 -6.48 -1.43
N VAL A 101 -14.33 -5.21 -1.05
CA VAL A 101 -14.19 -4.80 0.36
C VAL A 101 -15.53 -4.85 1.09
N LYS A 102 -16.65 -4.56 0.42
CA LYS A 102 -18.01 -4.62 0.99
C LYS A 102 -18.41 -5.99 1.51
N ASN A 103 -17.79 -7.05 0.99
CA ASN A 103 -17.98 -8.41 1.51
C ASN A 103 -17.46 -8.58 2.95
N PHE A 104 -16.55 -7.70 3.38
CA PHE A 104 -15.96 -7.70 4.71
C PHE A 104 -16.35 -6.47 5.54
N CYS A 105 -16.58 -5.33 4.88
CA CYS A 105 -16.86 -4.03 5.48
C CYS A 105 -18.17 -3.45 4.97
N THR A 106 -19.24 -3.57 5.76
CA THR A 106 -20.59 -3.10 5.38
C THR A 106 -20.76 -1.58 5.41
N GLU A 107 -19.77 -0.86 5.97
CA GLU A 107 -19.76 0.60 6.14
C GLU A 107 -19.37 1.37 4.85
N LEU A 108 -19.12 0.66 3.74
CA LEU A 108 -18.64 1.20 2.46
C LEU A 108 -19.72 1.30 1.38
#